data_AF-A0AAN8FPG3-F1
#
_entry.id   AF-A0AAN8FPG3-F1
#
_cell.length_a   1.000
_cell.length_b   1.000
_cell.length_c   1.000
_cell.angle_alpha   90.00
_cell.angle_beta   90.00
_cell.angle_gamma   90.00
#
_symmetry.space_group_name_H-M   'P 1'
#
loop_
_entity.id
_entity.type
_entity.pdbx_description
1 polymer ?
#
loop_
_entity_poly.entity_id
_entity_poly.type
_entity_poly.pdbx_seq_one_letter_code
_entity_poly.pdbx_strand_id
1 'polypeptide(L)'
;MNTDGRSMSCYTCMGRDMANCMHGLTCCKGSCFKLIDEEHDMIVKGCTNDDEEDASMKVRTLDMGLYWVNQEKVKGEQHLIKLIT
;
A
#
# COMPACT_ATOMS: atom_id res chain seq x y z
N MET A 1 -9.20 16.73 2.80
CA MET A 1 -10.54 16.13 2.90
C MET A 1 -10.78 15.52 1.56
N ASN A 2 -11.07 14.21 1.48
CA ASN A 2 -11.69 13.65 0.28
C ASN A 2 -12.93 14.50 -0.03
N THR A 3 -13.22 14.75 -1.30
CA THR A 3 -14.33 15.61 -1.76
C THR A 3 -15.72 15.14 -1.29
N ASP A 4 -15.83 13.96 -0.67
CA ASP A 4 -17.06 13.36 -0.13
C ASP A 4 -17.26 13.56 1.40
N GLY A 5 -16.31 14.14 2.14
CA GLY A 5 -16.45 14.34 3.59
C GLY A 5 -16.40 13.06 4.44
N ARG A 6 -16.29 11.87 3.84
CA ARG A 6 -16.00 10.60 4.55
C ARG A 6 -14.51 10.46 4.87
N SER A 7 -14.24 10.02 6.10
CA SER A 7 -12.89 9.62 6.52
C SER A 7 -12.64 8.19 6.06
N MET A 8 -11.98 8.02 4.91
CA MET A 8 -11.57 6.70 4.44
C MET A 8 -10.49 6.16 5.37
N SER A 9 -10.69 4.98 5.93
CA SER A 9 -9.68 4.31 6.75
C SER A 9 -9.09 3.12 6.01
N CYS A 10 -7.77 3.11 5.85
CA CYS A 10 -7.06 2.00 5.21
C CYS A 10 -6.31 1.19 6.25
N TYR A 11 -6.23 -0.12 5.99
CA TYR A 11 -5.26 -0.96 6.68
C TYR A 11 -3.86 -0.59 6.23
N THR A 12 -3.01 -0.20 7.16
CA THR A 12 -1.58 0.01 6.95
C THR A 12 -0.82 -1.17 7.49
N CYS A 13 0.10 -1.71 6.69
CA CYS A 13 0.98 -2.76 7.16
C CYS A 13 2.21 -2.92 6.28
N MET A 14 3.25 -3.50 6.86
CA MET A 14 4.43 -3.99 6.15
C MET A 14 4.71 -5.40 6.68
N GLY A 15 4.56 -6.40 5.82
CA GLY A 15 4.85 -7.81 6.11
C GLY A 15 6.05 -8.27 5.30
N ARG A 16 6.95 -9.03 5.93
CA ARG A 16 8.08 -9.69 5.25
C ARG A 16 7.76 -11.09 4.74
N ASP A 17 6.51 -11.47 4.91
CA ASP A 17 5.95 -12.69 4.40
C ASP A 17 4.55 -12.30 3.89
N MET A 18 4.15 -12.82 2.73
CA MET A 18 2.89 -12.43 2.08
C MET A 18 1.64 -12.74 2.93
N ALA A 19 1.79 -13.46 4.05
CA ALA A 19 0.72 -13.91 4.92
C ALA A 19 0.53 -13.02 6.17
N ASN A 20 1.61 -12.56 6.79
CA ASN A 20 1.59 -11.80 8.04
C ASN A 20 2.03 -10.37 7.78
N CYS A 21 1.08 -9.45 7.90
CA CYS A 21 1.41 -8.04 8.03
C CYS A 21 0.70 -7.46 9.24
N MET A 22 1.44 -6.76 10.10
CA MET A 22 0.87 -6.09 11.27
C MET A 22 -0.09 -4.99 10.81
N HIS A 23 -1.38 -5.16 11.08
CA HIS A 23 -2.42 -4.25 10.60
C HIS A 23 -2.65 -3.08 11.57
N GLY A 24 -2.33 -1.87 11.12
CA GLY A 24 -2.85 -0.63 11.70
C GLY A 24 -4.04 -0.13 10.89
N LEU A 25 -4.93 0.65 11.51
CA LEU A 25 -5.94 1.44 10.80
C LEU A 25 -5.49 2.89 10.80
N THR A 26 -5.40 3.51 9.62
CA THR A 26 -5.08 4.93 9.49
C THR A 26 -6.10 5.64 8.62
N CYS A 27 -6.37 6.91 8.92
CA CYS A 27 -7.23 7.75 8.10
C CYS A 27 -6.47 8.29 6.88
N CYS A 28 -6.98 8.03 5.69
CA CYS A 28 -6.39 8.42 4.43
C CYS A 28 -7.21 9.51 3.74
N LYS A 29 -6.52 10.40 3.02
CA LYS A 29 -7.13 11.48 2.23
C LYS A 29 -7.46 11.10 0.80
N GLY A 30 -7.06 9.91 0.34
CA GLY A 30 -7.33 9.37 -0.99
C GLY A 30 -7.70 7.88 -0.90
N SER A 31 -7.17 7.05 -1.79
CA SER A 31 -7.46 5.60 -1.84
C SER A 31 -6.47 4.73 -1.05
N CYS A 32 -6.86 3.50 -0.71
CA CYS A 32 -5.92 2.53 -0.14
C CYS A 32 -5.15 1.83 -1.26
N PHE A 33 -3.96 1.32 -0.95
CA PHE A 33 -3.22 0.45 -1.86
C PHE A 33 -2.70 -0.79 -1.13
N LYS A 34 -2.50 -1.86 -1.90
CA LYS A 34 -1.74 -3.06 -1.54
C LYS A 34 -0.65 -3.25 -2.59
N LEU A 35 0.61 -3.30 -2.18
CA LEU A 35 1.74 -3.62 -3.01
C LEU A 35 2.26 -5.01 -2.65
N ILE A 36 2.49 -5.84 -3.66
CA ILE A 36 3.07 -7.17 -3.53
C ILE A 36 4.44 -7.15 -4.20
N ASP A 37 5.48 -7.36 -3.43
CA ASP A 37 6.85 -7.50 -3.91
C ASP A 37 7.22 -8.98 -3.85
N GLU A 38 7.06 -9.67 -4.98
CA GLU A 38 7.33 -11.11 -5.10
C GLU A 38 8.83 -11.43 -5.04
N GLU A 39 9.70 -10.49 -5.38
CA GLU A 39 11.16 -10.66 -5.38
C GLU A 39 11.68 -10.80 -3.94
N HIS A 40 11.06 -10.09 -3.01
CA HIS A 40 11.44 -10.07 -1.60
C HIS A 40 10.41 -10.73 -0.66
N ASP A 41 9.39 -11.40 -1.20
CA ASP A 41 8.26 -12.01 -0.47
C ASP A 41 7.54 -11.05 0.49
N MET A 42 7.36 -9.79 0.08
CA MET A 42 6.79 -8.76 0.94
C MET A 42 5.41 -8.28 0.50
N ILE A 43 4.65 -7.83 1.48
CA ILE A 43 3.36 -7.17 1.29
C ILE A 43 3.35 -5.84 2.02
N VAL A 44 2.95 -4.79 1.32
CA VAL A 44 2.78 -3.45 1.89
C VAL A 44 1.36 -2.98 1.66
N LYS A 45 0.68 -2.50 2.69
CA LYS A 45 -0.64 -1.85 2.56
C LYS A 45 -0.56 -0.43 3.10
N GLY A 46 -1.23 0.50 2.45
CA GLY A 46 -1.12 1.91 2.79
C GLY A 46 -2.19 2.81 2.17
N CYS A 47 -2.02 4.11 2.39
CA CYS A 47 -2.79 5.17 1.73
C CYS A 47 -2.01 5.70 0.53
N THR A 48 -2.70 5.99 -0.56
CA THR A 48 -2.21 6.92 -1.58
C THR A 48 -2.99 8.24 -1.49
N ASN A 49 -2.35 9.35 -1.84
CA ASN A 49 -3.01 10.65 -1.97
C ASN A 49 -3.67 10.82 -3.35
N ASP A 50 -3.38 9.93 -4.29
CA ASP A 50 -4.06 9.92 -5.57
C ASP A 50 -5.43 9.27 -5.44
N ASP A 51 -6.48 10.03 -5.76
CA ASP A 51 -7.77 9.53 -6.20
C ASP A 51 -7.65 8.95 -7.62
N GLU A 52 -6.69 8.05 -7.85
CA GLU A 52 -6.67 7.28 -9.09
C GLU A 52 -7.89 6.36 -9.06
N GLU A 53 -8.89 6.71 -9.88
CA GLU A 53 -10.12 5.94 -10.12
C GLU A 53 -9.83 4.59 -10.79
N ASP A 54 -8.68 4.48 -11.44
CA ASP A 54 -8.24 3.30 -12.12
C ASP A 54 -7.74 2.28 -11.09
N ALA A 55 -8.56 1.25 -10.82
CA ALA A 55 -8.16 0.00 -10.16
C ALA A 55 -7.11 -0.80 -10.99
N SER A 56 -6.27 -0.09 -11.75
CA SER A 56 -5.23 -0.62 -12.62
C SER A 56 -4.03 -1.05 -11.78
N MET A 57 -3.71 -2.33 -11.92
CA MET A 57 -2.49 -2.94 -11.44
C MET A 57 -1.28 -2.20 -12.05
N LYS A 58 -0.53 -1.47 -11.24
CA LYS A 58 0.66 -0.71 -11.69
C LYS A 58 1.88 -1.18 -10.90
N VAL A 59 2.98 -1.49 -11.59
CA VAL A 59 4.26 -1.74 -10.93
C VAL A 59 4.75 -0.42 -10.35
N ARG A 60 4.90 -0.35 -9.02
CA ARG A 60 5.47 0.81 -8.33
C ARG A 60 6.68 0.39 -7.50
N THR A 61 7.58 1.35 -7.33
CA THR A 61 8.74 1.23 -6.45
C THR A 61 8.54 2.18 -5.28
N LEU A 62 8.52 1.67 -4.06
CA LEU A 62 8.48 2.51 -2.87
C LEU A 62 9.90 2.95 -2.53
N ASP A 63 10.03 4.21 -2.09
CA ASP A 63 11.31 4.73 -1.60
C ASP A 63 11.57 4.26 -0.17
N MET A 64 11.66 2.94 -0.01
CA MET A 64 11.89 2.28 1.27
C MET A 64 12.96 1.21 1.05
N GLY A 65 14.16 1.49 1.54
CA GLY A 65 15.31 0.60 1.40
C GLY A 65 15.25 -0.56 2.39
N LEU A 66 15.40 -1.77 1.88
CA LEU A 66 15.38 -3.00 2.66
C LEU A 66 16.77 -3.30 3.21
N TYR A 67 16.94 -3.17 4.53
CA TYR A 67 18.27 -3.29 5.16
C TYR A 67 18.88 -4.70 5.05
N TRP A 68 18.07 -5.73 4.79
CA TRP A 68 18.51 -7.13 4.74
C TRP A 68 18.88 -7.61 3.33
N VAL A 69 18.59 -6.81 2.31
CA VAL A 69 18.92 -7.07 0.91
C VAL A 69 19.53 -5.80 0.32
N ASN A 70 20.75 -5.47 0.74
CA ASN A 70 21.59 -4.40 0.16
C ASN A 70 20.92 -3.03 -0.08
N GLN A 71 19.94 -2.64 0.76
CA GLN A 71 19.15 -1.42 0.56
C GLN A 71 18.35 -1.39 -0.75
N GLU A 72 18.04 -2.56 -1.31
CA GLU A 72 17.14 -2.68 -2.45
C GLU A 72 15.78 -2.07 -2.11
N LYS A 73 15.16 -1.44 -3.11
CA LYS A 73 13.89 -0.76 -2.93
C LYS A 73 12.76 -1.76 -3.12
N VAL A 74 11.72 -1.63 -2.29
CA VAL A 74 10.49 -2.41 -2.47
C VAL A 74 9.92 -2.12 -3.85
N LYS A 75 9.80 -3.15 -4.70
CA LYS A 75 9.26 -3.02 -6.05
C LYS A 75 8.23 -4.10 -6.28
N GLY A 76 7.04 -3.70 -6.68
CA GLY A 76 5.97 -4.67 -6.75
C GLY A 76 4.71 -4.17 -7.43
N GLU A 77 3.77 -5.09 -7.56
CA GLU A 77 2.47 -4.82 -8.15
C GLU A 77 1.57 -4.13 -7.14
N GLN A 78 1.29 -2.85 -7.40
CA GLN A 78 0.38 -2.06 -6.60
C GLN A 78 -1.05 -2.23 -7.12
N HIS A 79 -1.94 -2.57 -6.19
CA HIS A 79 -3.38 -2.70 -6.37
C HIS A 79 -4.07 -1.63 -5.53
N LEU A 80 -4.93 -0.83 -6.15
CA LEU A 80 -5.74 0.15 -5.44
C LEU A 80 -6.99 -0.52 -4.86
N ILE A 81 -7.30 -0.20 -3.61
CA ILE A 81 -8.40 -0.75 -2.84
C ILE A 81 -9.24 0.43 -2.32
N LYS A 82 -10.50 0.52 -2.73
CA LYS A 82 -11.46 1.45 -2.14
C LYS A 82 -12.08 0.78 -0.89
N LEU A 83 -11.50 1.00 0.29
CA LEU A 83 -12.12 0.59 1.57
C LEU A 83 -13.13 1.64 2.01
N ILE A 84 -14.37 1.51 1.55
CA ILE A 84 -15.49 2.30 2.07
C ILE A 84 -15.85 1.71 3.43
N THR A 85 -15.62 2.47 4.52
CA THR A 85 -16.15 2.16 5.86
C THR A 85 -17.26 3.14 6.19
#